data_AF-G8LUR7-F1
#
_entry.id   AF-G8LUR7-F1
#
_cell.length_a   1.000
_cell.length_b   1.000
_cell.length_c   1.000
_cell.angle_alpha   90.00
_cell.angle_beta   90.00
_cell.angle_gamma   90.00
#
_symmetry.space_group_name_H-M   'P 1'
#
loop_
_entity.id
_entity.type
_entity.pdbx_description
1 polymer ?
#
loop_
_entity_poly.entity_id
_entity_poly.type
_entity_poly.pdbx_seq_one_letter_code
_entity_poly.pdbx_strand_id
1 'polypeptide(L)' 'MCENVKLTSIQRNEFDVAVELTQLHCETNIVKPDDIKKIFAEYYSLARILNCTSEDTLINFLPENVKNKL' A
#
# COMPACT_ATOMS: atom_id res chain seq x y z
N MET A 1 -25.69 -12.24 21.56
CA MET A 1 -24.51 -11.48 22.02
C MET A 1 -23.75 -11.10 20.77
N CYS A 2 -23.78 -9.83 20.37
CA CYS A 2 -23.04 -9.38 19.18
C CYS A 2 -21.58 -9.25 19.58
N GLU A 3 -20.76 -10.21 19.18
CA GLU A 3 -19.31 -10.10 19.33
C GLU A 3 -18.87 -8.87 18.54
N ASN A 4 -18.32 -7.88 19.25
CA ASN A 4 -17.56 -6.78 18.67
C ASN A 4 -16.32 -7.41 18.02
N VAL A 5 -16.46 -7.88 16.78
CA VAL A 5 -15.33 -8.19 15.92
C VAL A 5 -14.65 -6.85 15.67
N LYS A 6 -13.74 -6.47 16.56
CA LYS A 6 -12.73 -5.47 16.27
C LYS A 6 -12.10 -5.98 14.98
N LEU A 7 -12.42 -5.36 13.86
CA LEU A 7 -11.74 -5.60 12.59
C LEU A 7 -10.27 -5.35 12.91
N THR A 8 -9.55 -6.40 13.27
CA THR A 8 -8.09 -6.37 13.34
C THR A 8 -7.73 -5.95 11.94
N SER A 9 -7.31 -4.68 11.81
CA SER A 9 -6.85 -4.08 10.57
C SER A 9 -6.18 -5.16 9.76
N ILE A 10 -6.66 -5.42 8.53
CA ILE A 10 -6.13 -6.50 7.70
C ILE A 10 -4.62 -6.28 7.65
N GLN A 11 -3.87 -7.05 8.43
CA GLN A 11 -2.42 -6.96 8.49
C GLN A 11 -1.91 -7.62 7.22
N ARG A 12 -2.07 -6.94 6.08
CA ARG A 12 -1.47 -7.37 4.84
C ARG A 12 0.03 -7.26 5.01
N ASN A 13 0.71 -8.38 4.83
CA ASN A 13 2.16 -8.41 4.79
C ASN A 13 2.64 -7.48 3.67
N GLU A 14 3.64 -6.63 3.95
CA GLU A 14 4.23 -5.73 2.96
C GLU A 14 4.70 -6.43 1.69
N PHE A 15 5.10 -7.70 1.80
CA PHE A 15 5.47 -8.52 0.65
C PHE A 15 4.27 -8.82 -0.25
N ASP A 16 3.15 -9.24 0.33
CA ASP A 16 1.93 -9.55 -0.43
C ASP A 16 1.40 -8.29 -1.12
N VAL A 17 1.42 -7.16 -0.41
CA VAL A 17 1.07 -5.85 -0.98
C VAL A 17 1.95 -5.53 -2.19
N ALA A 18 3.27 -5.74 -2.09
CA ALA A 18 4.19 -5.46 -3.19
C ALA A 18 3.95 -6.36 -4.41
N VAL A 19 3.63 -7.64 -4.19
CA VAL A 19 3.29 -8.58 -5.27
C VAL A 19 2.00 -8.14 -5.97
N GLU A 20 0.93 -7.87 -5.22
CA GLU A 20 -0.36 -7.43 -5.77
C GLU A 20 -0.20 -6.14 -6.58
N LEU A 21 0.53 -5.15 -6.07
CA LEU A 21 0.78 -3.89 -6.77
C LEU A 21 1.61 -4.08 -8.04
N THR A 22 2.61 -4.97 -8.00
CA THR A 22 3.43 -5.29 -9.18
C THR A 22 2.59 -5.96 -10.26
N GLN A 23 1.72 -6.92 -9.89
CA GLN A 23 0.80 -7.57 -10.81
C GLN A 23 -0.15 -6.56 -11.45
N LEU A 24 -0.80 -5.73 -10.64
CA LEU A 24 -1.69 -4.67 -11.12
C LEU A 24 -0.98 -3.71 -12.08
N HIS A 25 0.27 -3.33 -11.78
CA HIS A 25 1.07 -2.47 -12.67
C HIS A 25 1.32 -3.15 -14.02
N CYS A 26 1.67 -4.44 -14.02
CA CYS A 26 1.90 -5.21 -15.24
C CYS A 26 0.61 -5.44 -16.05
N GLU A 27 -0.54 -5.51 -15.40
CA GLU A 27 -1.85 -5.63 -16.08
C GLU A 27 -2.29 -4.31 -16.72
N THR A 28 -1.91 -3.18 -16.11
CA THR A 28 -2.36 -1.84 -16.53
C THR A 28 -1.39 -1.12 -17.45
N ASN A 29 -0.13 -1.55 -17.52
CA ASN A 29 0.92 -0.90 -18.30
C ASN A 29 1.71 -1.91 -19.16
N ILE A 30 2.30 -1.43 -20.26
CA ILE A 30 3.26 -2.22 -21.03
C ILE A 30 4.59 -2.22 -20.27
N VAL A 31 4.88 -3.32 -19.58
CA VAL A 31 6.10 -3.49 -18.78
C VAL A 31 7.08 -4.41 -19.52
N LYS A 32 8.35 -4.02 -19.57
CA LYS A 32 9.41 -4.92 -20.05
C LYS A 32 9.75 -5.91 -18.92
N PRO A 33 10.00 -7.20 -19.24
CA PRO A 33 10.34 -8.20 -18.23
C PRO A 33 11.48 -7.78 -17.29
N ASP A 34 12.50 -7.10 -17.82
CA ASP A 34 13.66 -6.64 -17.04
C ASP A 34 13.31 -5.57 -16.01
N ASP A 35 12.22 -4.81 -16.21
CA ASP A 35 11.77 -3.74 -15.32
C ASP A 35 10.95 -4.26 -14.13
N ILE A 36 10.45 -5.50 -14.19
CA ILE A 36 9.60 -6.10 -13.14
C ILE A 36 10.31 -6.10 -11.79
N LYS A 37 11.60 -6.44 -11.77
CA LYS A 37 12.41 -6.43 -10.55
C LYS A 37 12.46 -5.05 -9.90
N LYS A 38 12.58 -4.01 -10.72
CA LYS A 38 12.65 -2.62 -10.26
C LYS A 38 11.29 -2.19 -9.70
N ILE A 39 10.21 -2.46 -10.43
CA ILE A 39 8.83 -2.13 -10.04
C ILE A 39 8.49 -2.81 -8.71
N PHE A 40 8.81 -4.10 -8.56
CA PHE A 40 8.61 -4.83 -7.31
C PHE A 40 9.38 -4.20 -6.14
N ALA A 41 10.66 -3.85 -6.35
CA ALA A 41 11.48 -3.24 -5.30
C ALA A 41 10.94 -1.86 -4.86
N GLU A 42 10.44 -1.05 -5.81
CA GLU A 42 9.80 0.23 -5.53
C GLU A 42 8.53 0.04 -4.69
N TYR A 43 7.64 -0.89 -5.06
CA TYR A 43 6.43 -1.14 -4.28
C TYR A 43 6.70 -1.75 -2.91
N TYR A 44 7.66 -2.67 -2.81
CA TYR A 44 8.05 -3.27 -1.54
C TYR A 44 8.65 -2.24 -0.58
N SER A 45 9.58 -1.41 -1.06
CA SER A 45 10.15 -0.35 -0.25
C SER A 45 9.09 0.65 0.22
N LEU A 46 8.14 1.02 -0.64
CA LEU A 46 7.02 1.88 -0.27
C LEU A 46 6.15 1.23 0.82
N ALA A 47 5.68 0.00 0.62
CA ALA A 47 4.84 -0.70 1.59
C ALA A 47 5.53 -0.84 2.95
N ARG A 48 6.84 -1.14 2.95
CA ARG A 48 7.66 -1.25 4.16
C ARG A 48 7.77 0.09 4.90
N ILE A 49 8.03 1.19 4.18
CA ILE A 49 8.13 2.52 4.77
C ILE A 49 6.78 2.94 5.37
N LEU A 50 5.68 2.72 4.64
CA LEU A 50 4.34 3.03 5.12
C LEU A 50 3.99 2.26 6.39
N ASN A 51 4.38 0.98 6.49
CA ASN A 51 4.18 0.18 7.70
C ASN A 51 5.00 0.68 8.92
N CYS A 52 6.11 1.38 8.68
CA CYS A 52 6.92 2.00 9.72
C CYS A 52 6.59 3.49 9.98
N THR A 53 5.67 4.07 9.21
CA THR A 53 5.31 5.49 9.29
C THR A 53 4.03 5.66 10.12
N SER A 54 3.98 6.65 11.01
CA SER A 54 2.78 6.93 11.79
C SER A 54 1.64 7.45 10.90
N GLU A 55 0.41 7.09 11.24
CA GLU A 55 -0.79 7.54 10.54
C GLU A 55 -0.87 9.08 10.46
N ASP A 56 -0.49 9.78 11.54
CA ASP A 56 -0.43 11.25 11.57
C ASP A 56 0.50 11.84 10.50
N THR A 57 1.61 11.15 10.21
CA THR A 57 2.53 11.57 9.15
C THR A 57 1.93 11.30 7.77
N LEU A 58 1.19 10.19 7.62
CA LEU A 58 0.53 9.83 6.37
C LEU A 58 -0.60 10.78 5.98
N ILE A 59 -1.37 11.25 6.96
CA ILE A 59 -2.45 12.24 6.75
C ILE A 59 -1.90 13.51 6.08
N ASN A 60 -0.66 13.91 6.36
CA ASN A 60 -0.05 15.09 5.75
C ASN A 60 0.15 14.98 4.23
N PHE A 61 0.28 13.77 3.69
CA PHE A 61 0.40 13.53 2.25
C PHE A 61 -0.95 13.55 1.51
N LEU A 62 -2.07 13.55 2.24
CA LEU A 62 -3.38 13.67 1.62
C LEU A 62 -3.60 15.11 1.13
N PRO A 63 -4.27 15.30 -0.01
CA PRO A 63 -4.65 16.64 -0.44
C PRO A 63 -5.73 17.23 0.49
N GLU A 64 -5.75 18.56 0.64
CA GLU A 64 -6.59 19.27 1.63
C GLU A 64 -8.09 18.95 1.52
N ASN A 65 -8.57 18.72 0.30
CA ASN A 65 -9.96 18.34 0.04
C ASN A 65 -10.35 16.95 0.58
N VAL A 66 -9.36 16.08 0.84
CA VAL A 66 -9.55 14.76 1.45
C VAL A 66 -9.40 14.85 2.97
N LYS A 67 -8.43 15.62 3.47
CA LYS A 67 -8.24 15.84 4.92
C LYS A 67 -9.51 16.34 5.61
N ASN A 68 -10.25 17.26 4.98
CA ASN A 68 -11.47 17.84 5.52
C ASN A 68 -12.67 16.86 5.60
N LYS A 69 -12.53 15.62 5.14
CA LYS A 69 -13.60 14.60 5.09
C LYS A 69 -13.33 13.38 5.98
N LEU A 70 -12.18 13.33 6.65
CA LEU A 70 -11.79 12.26 7.57
C LEU A 70 -12.33 12.50 8.98
#